data_AF-A0A381FBT8-F1
#
_entry.id   AF-A0A381FBT8-F1
#
_cell.length_a   1.000
_cell.length_b   1.000
_cell.length_c   1.000
_cell.angle_alpha   90.00
_cell.angle_beta   90.00
_cell.angle_gamma   90.00
#
_symmetry.space_group_name_H-M   'P 1'
#
loop_
_entity.id
_entity.type
_entity.pdbx_description
1 polymer ?
#
loop_
_entity_poly.entity_id
_entity_poly.type
_entity_poly.pdbx_seq_one_letter_code
_entity_poly.pdbx_strand_id
1 'polypeptide(L)'
;MSINWNSINDGLRPEVEEPVLLAKEPTEDLINNCRVGSLIIHEDSGEVGWFVGNDCHVITLSSRTYWAYLNEKALFIPDTDDEKILVNCLQEYMLKLQYFEKKFQKLSECMMISGKGTYPLDYFVAGILNRSLSLIYGFDTLLKSANFIGALHLVRPHLDNYLRLSASWLVESPHDFAKDVWEGVSVRNIKDRDGKKMTDVYLKEKAAAEFPWVENVYNETSGFIHFSNKHIMNATTLSSEKERTLRTFIGKIDNNVSYQSKIEAVIGMIEISNLISSRVYGWIATKRIEG
;
A
#
# COMPACT_ATOMS: atom_id res chain seq x y z
N MET A 1 -2.35 18.36 2.79
CA MET A 1 -2.50 18.10 1.33
C MET A 1 -3.96 17.82 1.11
N SER A 2 -4.60 18.58 0.23
CA SER A 2 -5.99 18.32 -0.18
C SER A 2 -6.01 17.04 -1.00
N ILE A 3 -6.97 16.17 -0.75
CA ILE A 3 -7.31 15.12 -1.71
C ILE A 3 -7.64 15.79 -3.05
N ASN A 4 -7.16 15.19 -4.15
CA ASN A 4 -7.55 15.60 -5.49
C ASN A 4 -8.94 15.03 -5.80
N TRP A 5 -9.96 15.81 -5.45
CA TRP A 5 -11.36 15.49 -5.74
C TRP A 5 -11.70 15.84 -7.18
N ASN A 6 -12.26 14.87 -7.90
CA ASN A 6 -12.82 15.01 -9.23
C ASN A 6 -14.35 15.12 -9.12
N SER A 7 -14.96 15.99 -9.93
CA SER A 7 -16.41 16.14 -10.02
C SER A 7 -16.94 15.32 -11.20
N ILE A 8 -17.97 14.50 -10.95
CA ILE A 8 -18.67 13.79 -12.03
C ILE A 8 -19.36 14.73 -13.02
N ASN A 9 -19.67 15.96 -12.57
CA ASN A 9 -20.34 16.97 -13.40
C ASN A 9 -19.40 17.52 -14.47
N ASP A 10 -18.09 17.36 -14.28
CA ASP A 10 -17.05 17.75 -15.24
C ASP A 10 -16.83 16.66 -16.30
N GLY A 11 -17.63 15.59 -16.28
CA GLY A 11 -17.50 14.42 -17.15
C GLY A 11 -16.39 13.43 -16.75
N LEU A 12 -15.65 13.73 -15.68
CA LEU A 12 -14.58 12.88 -15.16
C LEU A 12 -15.14 11.70 -14.36
N ARG A 13 -14.77 10.48 -14.75
CA ARG A 13 -15.19 9.23 -14.09
C ARG A 13 -13.99 8.31 -13.87
N PRO A 14 -13.95 7.54 -12.77
CA PRO A 14 -12.93 6.50 -12.59
C PRO A 14 -13.19 5.34 -13.54
N GLU A 15 -12.23 4.43 -13.63
CA GLU A 15 -12.43 3.15 -14.31
C GLU A 15 -13.52 2.32 -13.58
N VAL A 16 -14.19 1.45 -14.33
CA VAL A 16 -15.21 0.55 -13.77
C VAL A 16 -14.56 -0.38 -12.76
N GLU A 17 -15.24 -0.62 -11.64
CA GLU A 17 -14.76 -1.43 -10.50
C GLU A 17 -13.53 -0.88 -9.76
N GLU A 18 -12.98 0.25 -10.20
CA GLU A 18 -11.84 0.86 -9.52
C GLU A 18 -12.26 1.42 -8.14
N PRO A 19 -11.52 1.09 -7.06
CA PRO A 19 -11.83 1.61 -5.74
C PRO A 19 -11.59 3.11 -5.62
N VAL A 20 -12.62 3.83 -5.18
CA VAL A 20 -12.62 5.27 -4.98
C VAL A 20 -13.21 5.68 -3.63
N LEU A 21 -12.77 6.85 -3.18
CA LEU A 21 -13.42 7.62 -2.12
C LEU A 21 -14.54 8.47 -2.76
N LEU A 22 -15.70 8.54 -2.11
CA LEU A 22 -16.88 9.23 -2.60
C LEU A 22 -17.39 10.23 -1.56
N ALA A 23 -17.68 11.47 -1.99
CA ALA A 23 -18.17 12.53 -1.12
C ALA A 23 -19.28 13.36 -1.79
N LYS A 24 -20.04 14.08 -0.97
CA LYS A 24 -21.01 15.08 -1.45
C LYS A 24 -20.32 16.39 -1.84
N GLU A 25 -19.25 16.74 -1.14
CA GLU A 25 -18.41 17.91 -1.35
C GLU A 25 -16.95 17.54 -1.04
N PRO A 26 -15.95 18.23 -1.62
CA PRO A 26 -14.55 18.02 -1.28
C PRO A 26 -14.30 18.15 0.23
N THR A 27 -13.63 17.15 0.81
CA THR A 27 -13.41 17.09 2.27
C THR A 27 -12.09 16.41 2.61
N GLU A 28 -11.57 16.73 3.80
CA GLU A 28 -10.41 16.05 4.41
C GLU A 28 -10.81 15.05 5.52
N ASP A 29 -12.10 15.04 5.91
CA ASP A 29 -12.66 14.14 6.90
C ASP A 29 -13.22 12.89 6.22
N LEU A 30 -12.33 11.94 5.96
CA LEU A 30 -12.68 10.68 5.30
C LEU A 30 -13.62 9.80 6.12
N ILE A 31 -13.57 9.90 7.44
CA ILE A 31 -14.34 9.04 8.33
C ILE A 31 -15.81 9.42 8.24
N ASN A 32 -16.14 10.68 8.51
CA ASN A 32 -17.54 11.09 8.62
C ASN A 32 -18.17 11.46 7.27
N ASN A 33 -17.38 11.99 6.32
CA ASN A 33 -17.93 12.61 5.11
C ASN A 33 -17.71 11.81 3.83
N CYS A 34 -16.97 10.70 3.88
CA CYS A 34 -16.70 9.87 2.70
C CYS A 34 -17.34 8.48 2.79
N ARG A 35 -17.56 7.89 1.61
CA ARG A 35 -17.82 6.45 1.42
C ARG A 35 -16.69 5.84 0.60
N VAL A 36 -16.53 4.53 0.70
CA VAL A 36 -15.64 3.75 -0.19
C VAL A 36 -16.50 2.93 -1.13
N GLY A 37 -16.23 3.01 -2.42
CA GLY A 37 -17.03 2.33 -3.43
C GLY A 37 -16.30 2.23 -4.76
N SER A 38 -17.03 1.82 -5.79
CA SER A 38 -16.55 1.78 -7.17
C SER A 38 -17.67 2.17 -8.12
N LEU A 39 -17.30 2.56 -9.33
CA LEU A 39 -18.25 2.77 -10.41
C LEU A 39 -18.68 1.43 -10.97
N ILE A 40 -19.99 1.20 -11.13
CA ILE A 40 -20.51 0.03 -11.82
C ILE A 40 -21.51 0.44 -12.91
N ILE A 41 -21.69 -0.44 -13.89
CA ILE A 41 -22.66 -0.31 -14.97
C ILE A 41 -23.64 -1.47 -14.85
N HIS A 42 -24.93 -1.18 -14.70
CA HIS A 42 -25.95 -2.21 -14.66
C HIS A 42 -26.10 -2.89 -16.03
N GLU A 43 -25.89 -4.20 -16.09
CA GLU A 43 -25.92 -4.97 -17.34
C GLU A 43 -27.27 -4.88 -18.07
N ASP A 44 -28.38 -4.85 -17.33
CA ASP A 44 -29.73 -4.85 -17.89
C ASP A 44 -30.22 -3.48 -18.36
N SER A 45 -29.81 -2.39 -17.68
CA SER A 45 -30.33 -1.03 -17.93
C SER A 45 -29.30 -0.09 -18.55
N GLY A 46 -28.02 -0.43 -18.53
CA GLY A 46 -26.92 0.47 -18.89
C GLY A 46 -26.74 1.65 -17.93
N GLU A 47 -27.49 1.69 -16.82
CA GLU A 47 -27.40 2.76 -15.83
C GLU A 47 -26.08 2.69 -15.07
N VAL A 48 -25.49 3.86 -14.81
CA VAL A 48 -24.22 3.98 -14.11
C VAL A 48 -24.46 4.44 -12.68
N GLY A 49 -23.86 3.76 -11.72
CA GLY A 49 -24.03 4.07 -10.31
C GLY A 49 -22.80 3.75 -9.46
N TRP A 50 -22.85 4.16 -8.19
CA TRP A 50 -21.82 3.87 -7.21
C TRP A 50 -22.17 2.64 -6.40
N PHE A 51 -21.35 1.60 -6.46
CA PHE A 51 -21.43 0.45 -5.57
C PHE A 51 -20.80 0.78 -4.21
N VAL A 52 -21.63 0.89 -3.16
CA VAL A 52 -21.20 1.46 -1.87
C VAL A 52 -21.68 0.71 -0.64
N GLY A 53 -22.57 -0.27 -0.78
CA GLY A 53 -23.24 -0.89 0.36
C GLY A 53 -23.50 -2.38 0.17
N ASN A 54 -24.01 -3.00 1.22
CA ASN A 54 -24.39 -4.42 1.26
C ASN A 54 -25.52 -4.73 0.29
N ASP A 55 -25.72 -6.02 0.00
CA ASP A 55 -26.76 -6.53 -0.89
C ASP A 55 -26.72 -5.89 -2.29
N CYS A 56 -25.51 -5.71 -2.82
CA CYS A 56 -25.27 -5.04 -4.10
C CYS A 56 -25.89 -3.63 -4.16
N HIS A 57 -25.93 -2.91 -3.04
CA HIS A 57 -26.56 -1.59 -2.99
C HIS A 57 -25.78 -0.55 -3.81
N VAL A 58 -26.47 -0.03 -4.82
CA VAL A 58 -25.99 1.00 -5.73
C VAL A 58 -26.73 2.30 -5.47
N ILE A 59 -26.00 3.41 -5.40
CA ILE A 59 -26.56 4.75 -5.32
C ILE A 59 -26.32 5.51 -6.62
N THR A 60 -27.21 6.46 -6.94
CA THR A 60 -27.05 7.32 -8.13
C THR A 60 -25.76 8.12 -8.05
N LEU A 61 -25.18 8.46 -9.20
CA LEU A 61 -23.98 9.31 -9.23
C LEU A 61 -24.24 10.68 -8.57
N SER A 62 -25.42 11.26 -8.78
CA SER A 62 -25.82 12.55 -8.19
C SER A 62 -25.85 12.57 -6.67
N SER A 63 -25.95 11.41 -6.01
CA SER A 63 -25.92 11.32 -4.55
C SER A 63 -24.52 11.56 -3.96
N ARG A 64 -23.46 11.39 -4.77
CA ARG A 64 -22.05 11.63 -4.46
C ARG A 64 -21.35 12.15 -5.71
N THR A 65 -21.35 13.47 -5.86
CA THR A 65 -20.84 14.16 -7.05
C THR A 65 -19.31 14.24 -7.10
N TYR A 66 -18.62 14.00 -5.97
CA TYR A 66 -17.17 14.05 -5.90
C TYR A 66 -16.58 12.69 -5.63
N TRP A 67 -15.48 12.38 -6.34
CA TRP A 67 -14.73 11.15 -6.15
C TRP A 67 -13.22 11.42 -6.17
N ALA A 68 -12.46 10.55 -5.49
CA ALA A 68 -11.00 10.58 -5.52
C ALA A 68 -10.45 9.16 -5.51
N TYR A 69 -9.27 8.96 -6.12
CA TYR A 69 -8.64 7.65 -6.09
C TYR A 69 -8.33 7.22 -4.66
N LEU A 70 -8.70 5.98 -4.32
CA LEU A 70 -8.27 5.38 -3.07
C LEU A 70 -6.75 5.12 -3.12
N ASN A 71 -6.26 4.62 -4.24
CA ASN A 71 -4.85 4.32 -4.47
C ASN A 71 -4.13 5.53 -5.07
N GLU A 72 -2.87 5.73 -4.71
CA GLU A 72 -2.01 6.74 -5.35
C GLU A 72 -1.62 6.28 -6.76
N LYS A 73 -1.62 7.22 -7.70
CA LYS A 73 -1.26 6.99 -9.11
C LYS A 73 -0.17 7.96 -9.56
N ALA A 74 0.43 7.65 -10.72
CA ALA A 74 1.39 8.50 -11.43
C ALA A 74 2.62 8.90 -10.59
N LEU A 75 3.23 7.91 -9.93
CA LEU A 75 4.48 8.08 -9.20
C LEU A 75 5.66 7.86 -10.13
N PHE A 76 6.62 8.79 -10.13
CA PHE A 76 7.86 8.66 -10.89
C PHE A 76 8.99 9.41 -10.18
N ILE A 77 10.22 9.01 -10.45
CA ILE A 77 11.40 9.73 -10.00
C ILE A 77 11.71 10.79 -11.08
N PRO A 78 11.76 12.08 -10.74
CA PRO A 78 12.13 13.12 -11.70
C PRO A 78 13.53 12.85 -12.28
N ASP A 79 13.64 12.85 -13.61
CA ASP A 79 14.92 12.74 -14.32
C ASP A 79 15.63 14.09 -14.35
N THR A 80 16.18 14.48 -13.20
CA THR A 80 16.89 15.74 -13.00
C THR A 80 17.83 15.66 -11.79
N ASP A 81 18.89 16.45 -11.83
CA ASP A 81 19.79 16.69 -10.69
C ASP A 81 19.43 17.96 -9.91
N ASP A 82 18.37 18.67 -10.30
CA ASP A 82 17.89 19.84 -9.57
C ASP A 82 17.33 19.43 -8.18
N GLU A 83 18.13 19.68 -7.14
CA GLU A 83 17.78 19.35 -5.76
C GLU A 83 16.44 19.97 -5.33
N LYS A 84 16.08 21.15 -5.81
CA LYS A 84 14.81 21.79 -5.42
C LYS A 84 13.63 21.01 -5.95
N ILE A 85 13.71 20.51 -7.19
CA ILE A 85 12.66 19.66 -7.78
C ILE A 85 12.55 18.35 -6.99
N LEU A 86 13.69 17.72 -6.71
CA LEU A 86 13.73 16.44 -5.99
C LEU A 86 13.23 16.56 -4.54
N VAL A 87 13.60 17.62 -3.82
CA VAL A 87 13.12 17.90 -2.46
C VAL A 87 11.61 18.08 -2.45
N ASN A 88 11.07 18.86 -3.39
CA ASN A 88 9.62 19.08 -3.48
C ASN A 88 8.87 17.78 -3.79
N CYS A 89 9.38 16.97 -4.74
CA CYS A 89 8.82 15.65 -5.06
C CYS A 89 8.84 14.72 -3.84
N LEU A 90 9.97 14.66 -3.12
CA LEU A 90 10.08 13.86 -1.90
C LEU A 90 9.05 14.30 -0.85
N GLN A 91 8.91 15.61 -0.62
CA GLN A 91 7.93 16.14 0.32
C GLN A 91 6.49 15.79 -0.09
N GLU A 92 6.16 15.91 -1.37
CA GLU A 92 4.85 15.53 -1.90
C GLU A 92 4.56 14.04 -1.64
N TYR A 93 5.49 13.15 -1.98
CA TYR A 93 5.28 11.72 -1.83
C TYR A 93 5.25 11.29 -0.35
N MET A 94 6.02 11.95 0.50
CA MET A 94 5.92 11.73 1.95
C MET A 94 4.55 12.10 2.50
N LEU A 95 3.95 13.19 2.02
CA LEU A 95 2.58 13.57 2.40
C LEU A 95 1.55 12.55 1.89
N LYS A 96 1.70 12.06 0.66
CA LYS A 96 0.85 10.96 0.12
C LYS A 96 0.96 9.69 0.97
N LEU A 97 2.18 9.31 1.35
CA LEU A 97 2.43 8.15 2.20
C LEU A 97 1.79 8.29 3.58
N GLN A 98 1.97 9.44 4.24
CA GLN A 98 1.33 9.74 5.54
C GLN A 98 -0.20 9.68 5.44
N TYR A 99 -0.76 10.09 4.30
CA TYR A 99 -2.21 10.10 4.08
C TYR A 99 -2.85 8.69 4.05
N PHE A 100 -2.05 7.62 3.88
CA PHE A 100 -2.56 6.26 4.05
C PHE A 100 -3.09 5.98 5.45
N GLU A 101 -2.70 6.75 6.47
CA GLU A 101 -3.33 6.67 7.79
C GLU A 101 -4.85 6.82 7.71
N LYS A 102 -5.32 7.92 7.11
CA LYS A 102 -6.76 8.18 6.96
C LYS A 102 -7.42 7.18 6.02
N LYS A 103 -6.74 6.77 4.95
CA LYS A 103 -7.27 5.77 4.00
C LYS A 103 -7.45 4.40 4.65
N PHE A 104 -6.46 3.92 5.40
CA PHE A 104 -6.56 2.64 6.12
C PHE A 104 -7.58 2.68 7.25
N GLN A 105 -7.69 3.79 7.98
CA GLN A 105 -8.78 3.97 8.96
C GLN A 105 -10.15 3.88 8.30
N LYS A 106 -10.33 4.56 7.15
CA LYS A 106 -11.60 4.51 6.40
C LYS A 106 -11.90 3.12 5.83
N LEU A 107 -10.90 2.44 5.31
CA LEU A 107 -11.06 1.06 4.85
C LEU A 107 -11.40 0.10 6.00
N SER A 108 -10.75 0.25 7.15
CA SER A 108 -11.03 -0.54 8.34
C SER A 108 -12.47 -0.35 8.83
N GLU A 109 -12.93 0.90 8.95
CA GLU A 109 -14.32 1.22 9.27
C GLU A 109 -15.28 0.55 8.29
N CYS A 110 -15.04 0.73 7.00
CA CYS A 110 -15.87 0.19 5.92
C CYS A 110 -15.94 -1.34 5.94
N MET A 111 -14.81 -2.00 6.19
CA MET A 111 -14.71 -3.45 6.32
C MET A 111 -15.54 -3.98 7.49
N MET A 112 -15.48 -3.31 8.65
CA MET A 112 -16.20 -3.73 9.85
C MET A 112 -17.72 -3.61 9.72
N ILE A 113 -18.23 -2.68 8.90
CA ILE A 113 -19.67 -2.47 8.70
C ILE A 113 -20.24 -3.19 7.46
N SER A 114 -19.38 -3.73 6.59
CA SER A 114 -19.81 -4.43 5.38
C SER A 114 -20.23 -5.87 5.70
N GLY A 115 -21.14 -6.43 4.90
CA GLY A 115 -21.76 -7.76 5.12
C GLY A 115 -22.72 -7.78 6.32
N LYS A 116 -23.11 -8.97 6.76
CA LYS A 116 -24.05 -9.20 7.88
C LYS A 116 -23.36 -9.38 9.23
N GLY A 117 -22.03 -9.32 9.28
CA GLY A 117 -21.28 -9.47 10.52
C GLY A 117 -19.77 -9.31 10.37
N THR A 118 -19.06 -9.66 11.45
CA THR A 118 -17.60 -9.72 11.47
C THR A 118 -17.11 -11.16 11.26
N TYR A 119 -15.98 -11.29 10.59
CA TYR A 119 -15.38 -12.57 10.21
C TYR A 119 -13.94 -12.65 10.72
N PRO A 120 -13.37 -13.86 10.85
CA PRO A 120 -11.96 -14.02 11.24
C PRO A 120 -10.98 -13.22 10.37
N LEU A 121 -11.27 -13.14 9.07
CA LEU A 121 -10.45 -12.37 8.15
C LEU A 121 -10.44 -10.87 8.49
N ASP A 122 -11.52 -10.30 9.04
CA ASP A 122 -11.59 -8.87 9.39
C ASP A 122 -10.51 -8.48 10.42
N TYR A 123 -10.32 -9.27 11.48
CA TYR A 123 -9.29 -8.91 12.48
C TYR A 123 -7.87 -9.31 12.05
N PHE A 124 -7.71 -10.29 11.16
CA PHE A 124 -6.43 -10.53 10.50
C PHE A 124 -6.03 -9.31 9.67
N VAL A 125 -6.94 -8.78 8.84
CA VAL A 125 -6.74 -7.57 8.06
C VAL A 125 -6.51 -6.36 8.97
N ALA A 126 -7.25 -6.21 10.07
CA ALA A 126 -7.04 -5.12 11.03
C ALA A 126 -5.62 -5.15 11.62
N GLY A 127 -5.09 -6.34 11.93
CA GLY A 127 -3.70 -6.52 12.37
C GLY A 127 -2.68 -6.08 11.30
N ILE A 128 -2.92 -6.44 10.03
CA ILE A 128 -2.11 -6.00 8.90
C ILE A 128 -2.13 -4.48 8.73
N LEU A 129 -3.32 -3.85 8.78
CA LEU A 129 -3.46 -2.40 8.68
C LEU A 129 -2.73 -1.69 9.83
N ASN A 130 -2.89 -2.15 11.07
CA ASN A 130 -2.21 -1.57 12.23
C ASN A 130 -0.69 -1.68 12.14
N ARG A 131 -0.16 -2.85 11.74
CA ARG A 131 1.27 -3.03 11.50
C ARG A 131 1.77 -2.14 10.36
N SER A 132 0.97 -1.98 9.31
CA SER A 132 1.29 -1.11 8.17
C SER A 132 1.42 0.35 8.59
N LEU A 133 0.48 0.87 9.39
CA LEU A 133 0.57 2.23 9.93
C LEU A 133 1.79 2.43 10.83
N SER A 134 2.11 1.43 11.66
CA SER A 134 3.31 1.45 12.51
C SER A 134 4.60 1.53 11.68
N LEU A 135 4.67 0.77 10.58
CA LEU A 135 5.82 0.77 9.67
C LEU A 135 5.93 2.07 8.88
N ILE A 136 4.81 2.62 8.39
CA ILE A 136 4.76 3.92 7.71
C ILE A 136 5.26 5.02 8.64
N TYR A 137 4.76 5.07 9.87
CA TYR A 137 5.18 6.05 10.87
C TYR A 137 6.67 5.92 11.22
N GLY A 138 7.16 4.69 11.41
CA GLY A 138 8.57 4.43 11.66
C GLY A 138 9.45 4.86 10.48
N PHE A 139 9.03 4.57 9.25
CA PHE A 139 9.73 4.95 8.02
C PHE A 139 9.83 6.46 7.89
N ASP A 140 8.72 7.17 8.09
CA ASP A 140 8.66 8.64 8.07
C ASP A 140 9.60 9.26 9.11
N THR A 141 9.58 8.74 10.33
CA THR A 141 10.41 9.21 11.44
C THR A 141 11.91 9.04 11.14
N LEU A 142 12.30 7.88 10.62
CA LEU A 142 13.70 7.58 10.27
C LEU A 142 14.18 8.44 9.10
N LEU A 143 13.35 8.60 8.06
CA LEU A 143 13.71 9.42 6.90
C LEU A 143 13.88 10.90 7.27
N LYS A 144 12.98 11.46 8.10
CA LYS A 144 13.09 12.84 8.62
C LYS A 144 14.30 13.04 9.54
N SER A 145 14.72 11.99 10.23
CA SER A 145 15.92 12.01 11.09
C SER A 145 17.22 11.77 10.32
N ALA A 146 17.17 11.75 8.98
CA ALA A 146 18.28 11.42 8.11
C ALA A 146 18.90 10.06 8.47
N ASN A 147 18.07 9.03 8.73
CA ASN A 147 18.51 7.65 8.92
C ASN A 147 17.89 6.76 7.83
N PHE A 148 18.38 6.94 6.60
CA PHE A 148 17.88 6.26 5.40
C PHE A 148 18.11 4.77 5.44
N ILE A 149 19.28 4.31 5.89
CA ILE A 149 19.57 2.88 6.02
C ILE A 149 18.52 2.24 6.94
N GLY A 150 18.26 2.84 8.11
CA GLY A 150 17.21 2.38 9.01
C GLY A 150 15.82 2.40 8.36
N ALA A 151 15.48 3.45 7.61
CA ALA A 151 14.21 3.54 6.90
C ALA A 151 14.03 2.42 5.87
N LEU A 152 15.07 2.10 5.08
CA LEU A 152 15.02 1.03 4.07
C LEU A 152 14.71 -0.34 4.66
N HIS A 153 15.10 -0.61 5.91
CA HIS A 153 14.76 -1.86 6.59
C HIS A 153 13.25 -2.02 6.77
N LEU A 154 12.47 -0.94 6.76
CA LEU A 154 11.01 -0.98 6.96
C LEU A 154 10.22 -1.23 5.68
N VAL A 155 10.84 -1.07 4.51
CA VAL A 155 10.21 -1.39 3.21
C VAL A 155 9.95 -2.89 3.08
N ARG A 156 10.91 -3.73 3.45
CA ARG A 156 10.78 -5.20 3.39
C ARG A 156 9.64 -5.75 4.27
N PRO A 157 9.53 -5.44 5.57
CA PRO A 157 8.44 -5.92 6.41
C PRO A 157 7.09 -5.30 6.03
N HIS A 158 7.07 -4.14 5.37
CA HIS A 158 5.83 -3.60 4.80
C HIS A 158 5.41 -4.42 3.59
N LEU A 159 6.34 -4.80 2.71
CA LEU A 159 6.05 -5.74 1.64
C LEU A 159 5.57 -7.09 2.19
N ASP A 160 6.15 -7.57 3.30
CA ASP A 160 5.67 -8.79 3.97
C ASP A 160 4.23 -8.68 4.46
N ASN A 161 3.77 -7.50 4.92
CA ASN A 161 2.35 -7.32 5.25
C ASN A 161 1.48 -7.65 4.04
N TYR A 162 1.83 -7.10 2.87
CA TYR A 162 1.12 -7.41 1.65
C TYR A 162 1.20 -8.90 1.28
N LEU A 163 2.37 -9.53 1.36
CA LEU A 163 2.53 -10.95 1.02
C LEU A 163 1.73 -11.87 1.95
N ARG A 164 1.66 -11.55 3.25
CA ARG A 164 0.83 -12.31 4.20
C ARG A 164 -0.65 -12.05 4.00
N LEU A 165 -1.02 -10.83 3.63
CA LEU A 165 -2.38 -10.50 3.26
C LEU A 165 -2.80 -11.29 2.00
N SER A 166 -2.01 -11.25 0.93
CA SER A 166 -2.34 -11.94 -0.33
C SER A 166 -2.50 -13.46 -0.17
N ALA A 167 -1.82 -14.07 0.81
CA ALA A 167 -1.99 -15.48 1.14
C ALA A 167 -3.44 -15.88 1.46
N SER A 168 -4.25 -14.98 2.04
CA SER A 168 -5.66 -15.28 2.33
C SER A 168 -6.51 -15.47 1.08
N TRP A 169 -6.03 -15.04 -0.10
CA TRP A 169 -6.68 -15.28 -1.39
C TRP A 169 -6.18 -16.55 -2.10
N LEU A 170 -5.15 -17.21 -1.58
CA LEU A 170 -4.59 -18.43 -2.19
C LEU A 170 -5.23 -19.71 -1.62
N VAL A 171 -5.82 -19.63 -0.43
CA VAL A 171 -6.49 -20.74 0.26
C VAL A 171 -7.94 -20.93 -0.19
N GLU A 172 -8.52 -22.08 0.12
CA GLU A 172 -9.95 -22.36 -0.11
C GLU A 172 -10.84 -21.63 0.91
N SER A 173 -10.44 -21.63 2.19
CA SER A 173 -11.17 -20.97 3.27
C SER A 173 -10.31 -19.84 3.87
N PRO A 174 -10.51 -18.57 3.45
CA PRO A 174 -9.80 -17.42 4.02
C PRO A 174 -10.03 -17.24 5.52
N HIS A 175 -11.19 -17.69 6.02
CA HIS A 175 -11.54 -17.60 7.43
C HIS A 175 -10.80 -18.62 8.28
N ASP A 176 -10.64 -19.85 7.81
CA ASP A 176 -9.86 -20.85 8.55
C ASP A 176 -8.36 -20.52 8.49
N PHE A 177 -7.87 -20.02 7.36
CA PHE A 177 -6.54 -19.43 7.27
C PHE A 177 -6.32 -18.33 8.32
N ALA A 178 -7.25 -17.39 8.46
CA ALA A 178 -7.13 -16.31 9.44
C ALA A 178 -7.12 -16.83 10.88
N LYS A 179 -7.95 -17.83 11.20
CA LYS A 179 -7.96 -18.50 12.52
C LYS A 179 -6.63 -19.19 12.81
N ASP A 180 -6.11 -19.99 11.87
CA ASP A 180 -4.82 -20.68 12.02
C ASP A 180 -3.71 -19.70 12.36
N VAL A 181 -3.67 -18.54 11.67
CA VAL A 181 -2.64 -17.53 11.92
C VAL A 181 -2.82 -16.87 13.29
N TRP A 182 -4.05 -16.62 13.75
CA TRP A 182 -4.29 -16.14 15.12
C TRP A 182 -3.84 -17.13 16.18
N GLU A 183 -3.98 -18.43 15.93
CA GLU A 183 -3.49 -19.50 16.82
C GLU A 183 -1.96 -19.66 16.77
N GLY A 184 -1.27 -18.83 15.97
CA GLY A 184 0.19 -18.78 15.88
C GLY A 184 0.77 -19.70 14.82
N VAL A 185 -0.05 -20.30 13.95
CA VAL A 185 0.44 -21.09 12.82
C VAL A 185 1.15 -20.15 11.85
N SER A 186 2.43 -20.44 11.59
CA SER A 186 3.19 -19.68 10.60
C SER A 186 2.61 -19.89 9.21
N VAL A 187 2.35 -18.80 8.47
CA VAL A 187 1.82 -18.83 7.09
C VAL A 187 2.63 -19.77 6.18
N ARG A 188 3.95 -19.88 6.38
CA ARG A 188 4.81 -20.79 5.60
C ARG A 188 4.46 -22.28 5.75
N ASN A 189 3.75 -22.64 6.81
CA ASN A 189 3.32 -24.00 7.09
C ASN A 189 1.90 -24.29 6.57
N ILE A 190 1.13 -23.25 6.26
CA ILE A 190 -0.20 -23.37 5.68
C ILE A 190 -0.06 -23.63 4.18
N LYS A 191 -0.94 -24.49 3.65
CA LYS A 191 -1.00 -24.81 2.23
C LYS A 191 -2.04 -23.95 1.52
N ASP A 192 -1.76 -23.60 0.28
CA ASP A 192 -2.77 -23.03 -0.61
C ASP A 192 -3.76 -24.10 -1.10
N ARG A 193 -4.72 -23.68 -1.94
CA ARG A 193 -5.72 -24.58 -2.55
C ARG A 193 -5.12 -25.71 -3.39
N ASP A 194 -3.90 -25.53 -3.90
CA ASP A 194 -3.19 -26.53 -4.71
C ASP A 194 -2.30 -27.46 -3.84
N GLY A 195 -2.38 -27.33 -2.51
CA GLY A 195 -1.61 -28.13 -1.56
C GLY A 195 -0.14 -27.71 -1.39
N LYS A 196 0.27 -26.55 -1.94
CA LYS A 196 1.64 -26.01 -1.85
C LYS A 196 1.80 -25.15 -0.60
N LYS A 197 2.93 -25.32 0.11
CA LYS A 197 3.26 -24.50 1.29
C LYS A 197 3.51 -23.05 0.89
N MET A 198 2.93 -22.11 1.64
CA MET A 198 3.02 -20.67 1.36
C MET A 198 4.28 -20.02 1.95
N THR A 199 5.45 -20.50 1.52
CA THR A 199 6.75 -19.90 1.88
C THR A 199 6.88 -18.47 1.34
N ASP A 200 7.84 -17.71 1.86
CA ASP A 200 8.05 -16.32 1.42
C ASP A 200 8.42 -16.24 -0.06
N VAL A 201 9.22 -17.20 -0.54
CA VAL A 201 9.55 -17.33 -1.96
C VAL A 201 8.29 -17.60 -2.79
N TYR A 202 7.42 -18.51 -2.34
CA TYR A 202 6.18 -18.83 -3.03
C TYR A 202 5.23 -17.63 -3.12
N LEU A 203 5.04 -16.92 -2.00
CA LEU A 203 4.18 -15.74 -1.96
C LEU A 203 4.75 -14.60 -2.81
N LYS A 204 6.08 -14.41 -2.81
CA LYS A 204 6.77 -13.48 -3.70
C LYS A 204 6.50 -13.83 -5.17
N GLU A 205 6.67 -15.09 -5.57
CA GLU A 205 6.43 -15.53 -6.95
C GLU A 205 4.98 -15.30 -7.39
N LYS A 206 4.01 -15.62 -6.52
CA LYS A 206 2.58 -15.34 -6.79
C LYS A 206 2.31 -13.84 -6.94
N ALA A 207 2.88 -13.02 -6.07
CA ALA A 207 2.73 -11.57 -6.15
C ALA A 207 3.43 -10.99 -7.39
N ALA A 208 4.62 -11.48 -7.75
CA ALA A 208 5.38 -11.00 -8.90
C ALA A 208 4.74 -11.35 -10.24
N ALA A 209 3.95 -12.43 -10.30
CA ALA A 209 3.16 -12.77 -11.49
C ALA A 209 2.10 -11.71 -11.82
N GLU A 210 1.57 -11.01 -10.81
CA GLU A 210 0.60 -9.93 -10.97
C GLU A 210 1.29 -8.54 -10.99
N PHE A 211 2.35 -8.38 -10.19
CA PHE A 211 3.08 -7.13 -10.00
C PHE A 211 4.60 -7.38 -10.14
N PRO A 212 5.16 -7.36 -11.37
CA PRO A 212 6.56 -7.75 -11.61
C PRO A 212 7.60 -7.01 -10.75
N TRP A 213 7.32 -5.75 -10.38
CA TRP A 213 8.20 -4.95 -9.53
C TRP A 213 8.40 -5.52 -8.12
N VAL A 214 7.47 -6.36 -7.63
CA VAL A 214 7.54 -6.96 -6.28
C VAL A 214 8.79 -7.80 -6.12
N GLU A 215 9.22 -8.53 -7.15
CA GLU A 215 10.43 -9.34 -7.07
C GLU A 215 11.67 -8.48 -6.86
N ASN A 216 11.79 -7.38 -7.61
CA ASN A 216 12.92 -6.46 -7.47
C ASN A 216 12.94 -5.85 -6.06
N VAL A 217 11.83 -5.28 -5.61
CA VAL A 217 11.73 -4.70 -4.26
C VAL A 217 12.02 -5.74 -3.18
N TYR A 218 11.50 -6.96 -3.31
CA TYR A 218 11.78 -8.06 -2.37
C TYR A 218 13.28 -8.34 -2.27
N ASN A 219 13.95 -8.55 -3.41
CA ASN A 219 15.35 -8.93 -3.46
C ASN A 219 16.25 -7.79 -2.95
N GLU A 220 16.01 -6.57 -3.42
CA GLU A 220 16.79 -5.40 -3.07
C GLU A 220 16.65 -5.05 -1.59
N THR A 221 15.45 -5.16 -1.03
CA THR A 221 15.18 -4.84 0.39
C THR A 221 15.60 -5.96 1.34
N SER A 222 15.58 -7.22 0.90
CA SER A 222 16.12 -8.34 1.70
C SER A 222 17.63 -8.19 1.95
N GLY A 223 18.36 -7.58 1.01
CA GLY A 223 19.76 -7.22 1.19
C GLY A 223 20.02 -6.15 2.27
N PHE A 224 18.99 -5.44 2.75
CA PHE A 224 19.10 -4.56 3.91
C PHE A 224 18.73 -5.25 5.22
N ILE A 225 17.99 -6.36 5.19
CA ILE A 225 17.66 -7.12 6.40
C ILE A 225 18.86 -7.94 6.88
N HIS A 226 19.59 -8.57 5.96
CA HIS A 226 20.80 -9.31 6.25
C HIS A 226 22.02 -8.47 5.90
N PHE A 227 23.05 -8.48 6.76
CA PHE A 227 24.30 -7.79 6.46
C PHE A 227 24.86 -8.27 5.10
N SER A 228 25.17 -7.30 4.24
CA SER A 228 25.46 -7.52 2.82
C SER A 228 26.41 -6.44 2.28
N ASN A 229 26.83 -6.58 1.02
CA ASN A 229 27.62 -5.56 0.32
C ASN A 229 26.93 -4.17 0.32
N LYS A 230 25.60 -4.11 0.37
CA LYS A 230 24.85 -2.84 0.44
C LYS A 230 25.21 -2.01 1.67
N HIS A 231 25.50 -2.66 2.78
CA HIS A 231 25.91 -1.99 4.02
C HIS A 231 27.30 -1.38 3.87
N ILE A 232 28.21 -2.09 3.21
CA ILE A 232 29.58 -1.63 2.93
C ILE A 232 29.53 -0.45 1.94
N MET A 233 28.77 -0.58 0.84
CA MET A 233 28.66 0.46 -0.19
C MET A 233 27.99 1.74 0.31
N ASN A 234 27.04 1.65 1.25
CA ASN A 234 26.45 2.83 1.88
C ASN A 234 27.40 3.51 2.88
N ALA A 235 28.31 2.77 3.50
CA ALA A 235 29.27 3.33 4.43
C ALA A 235 30.54 3.84 3.73
N THR A 236 30.94 3.26 2.60
CA THR A 236 32.23 3.52 1.96
C THR A 236 32.08 3.98 0.51
N THR A 237 32.60 5.17 0.19
CA THR A 237 32.62 5.74 -1.16
C THR A 237 34.04 5.96 -1.69
N LEU A 238 34.19 5.97 -3.01
CA LEU A 238 35.46 6.30 -3.68
C LEU A 238 35.57 7.83 -3.78
N SER A 239 36.66 8.44 -3.28
CA SER A 239 36.75 9.91 -3.25
C SER A 239 37.12 10.54 -4.60
N SER A 240 37.72 9.79 -5.54
CA SER A 240 37.83 10.11 -6.97
C SER A 240 38.45 8.94 -7.74
N GLU A 241 38.27 8.85 -9.06
CA GLU A 241 38.94 7.81 -9.89
C GLU A 241 40.47 7.98 -9.96
N LYS A 242 40.98 9.19 -9.72
CA LYS A 242 42.42 9.52 -9.82
C LYS A 242 43.19 9.24 -8.54
N GLU A 243 42.53 9.29 -7.39
CA GLU A 243 43.12 9.00 -6.08
C GLU A 243 42.49 7.72 -5.55
N ARG A 244 43.27 6.64 -5.41
CA ARG A 244 42.83 5.33 -4.88
C ARG A 244 42.51 5.39 -3.37
N THR A 245 41.72 6.37 -2.97
CA THR A 245 41.37 6.70 -1.60
C THR A 245 39.92 6.33 -1.35
N LEU A 246 39.71 5.48 -0.35
CA LEU A 246 38.38 5.11 0.15
C LEU A 246 38.02 6.04 1.31
N ARG A 247 36.79 6.55 1.30
CA ARG A 247 36.21 7.28 2.44
C ARG A 247 35.13 6.43 3.07
N THR A 248 35.32 6.09 4.34
CA THR A 248 34.31 5.41 5.14
C THR A 248 33.68 6.38 6.12
N PHE A 249 32.36 6.42 6.13
CA PHE A 249 31.55 7.18 7.06
C PHE A 249 30.98 6.26 8.14
N ILE A 250 31.14 6.66 9.39
CA ILE A 250 30.56 5.97 10.56
C ILE A 250 29.76 7.01 11.33
N GLY A 251 28.44 6.88 11.29
CA GLY A 251 27.53 7.80 11.95
C GLY A 251 26.11 7.28 11.95
N LYS A 252 25.27 7.89 12.79
CA LYS A 252 23.84 7.56 12.89
C LYS A 252 22.97 8.28 11.85
N ILE A 253 23.54 9.22 11.12
CA ILE A 253 22.86 10.01 10.09
C ILE A 253 23.41 9.68 8.70
N ASP A 254 22.64 9.99 7.66
CA ASP A 254 22.99 9.79 6.27
C ASP A 254 24.28 10.52 5.90
N ASN A 255 25.06 9.90 5.01
CA ASN A 255 26.19 10.53 4.36
C ASN A 255 26.00 10.47 2.85
N ASN A 256 25.58 11.59 2.26
CA ASN A 256 25.38 11.75 0.81
C ASN A 256 24.37 10.77 0.17
N VAL A 257 23.28 10.44 0.86
CA VAL A 257 22.16 9.72 0.24
C VAL A 257 21.42 10.64 -0.72
N SER A 258 21.30 10.23 -1.98
CA SER A 258 20.61 11.03 -3.01
C SER A 258 19.11 11.14 -2.76
N TYR A 259 18.52 12.27 -3.17
CA TYR A 259 17.07 12.45 -3.08
C TYR A 259 16.32 11.43 -3.95
N GLN A 260 16.86 11.04 -5.10
CA GLN A 260 16.29 9.99 -5.95
C GLN A 260 16.14 8.67 -5.18
N SER A 261 17.15 8.26 -4.42
CA SER A 261 17.09 7.04 -3.59
C SER A 261 16.01 7.16 -2.50
N LYS A 262 15.87 8.35 -1.91
CA LYS A 262 14.82 8.63 -0.92
C LYS A 262 13.42 8.56 -1.56
N ILE A 263 13.24 9.17 -2.73
CA ILE A 263 12.00 9.13 -3.50
C ILE A 263 11.64 7.69 -3.86
N GLU A 264 12.60 6.90 -4.36
CA GLU A 264 12.39 5.49 -4.70
C GLU A 264 11.89 4.67 -3.50
N ALA A 265 12.50 4.85 -2.32
CA ALA A 265 12.06 4.17 -1.10
C ALA A 265 10.63 4.57 -0.70
N VAL A 266 10.27 5.85 -0.83
CA VAL A 266 8.91 6.35 -0.56
C VAL A 266 7.91 5.79 -1.54
N ILE A 267 8.24 5.74 -2.84
CA ILE A 267 7.41 5.11 -3.88
C ILE A 267 7.16 3.64 -3.51
N GLY A 268 8.20 2.90 -3.11
CA GLY A 268 8.05 1.51 -2.67
C GLY A 268 7.05 1.36 -1.51
N MET A 269 7.13 2.24 -0.51
CA MET A 269 6.17 2.24 0.60
C MET A 269 4.74 2.58 0.15
N ILE A 270 4.57 3.53 -0.77
CA ILE A 270 3.26 3.91 -1.33
C ILE A 270 2.67 2.75 -2.13
N GLU A 271 3.44 2.14 -3.03
CA GLU A 271 2.95 1.06 -3.89
C GLU A 271 2.56 -0.19 -3.09
N ILE A 272 3.33 -0.55 -2.06
CA ILE A 272 2.93 -1.60 -1.13
C ILE A 272 1.60 -1.24 -0.43
N SER A 273 1.42 0.02 -0.06
CA SER A 273 0.18 0.50 0.57
C SER A 273 -1.01 0.48 -0.39
N ASN A 274 -0.80 0.79 -1.68
CA ASN A 274 -1.80 0.62 -2.74
C ASN A 274 -2.26 -0.84 -2.85
N LEU A 275 -1.33 -1.79 -2.83
CA LEU A 275 -1.63 -3.21 -2.89
C LEU A 275 -2.46 -3.67 -1.69
N ILE A 276 -2.09 -3.23 -0.49
CA ILE A 276 -2.85 -3.51 0.74
C ILE A 276 -4.27 -2.91 0.66
N SER A 277 -4.39 -1.63 0.30
CA SER A 277 -5.69 -0.95 0.11
C SER A 277 -6.59 -1.70 -0.85
N SER A 278 -6.05 -2.14 -1.99
CA SER A 278 -6.79 -2.84 -3.03
C SER A 278 -7.30 -4.19 -2.55
N ARG A 279 -6.49 -4.96 -1.81
CA ARG A 279 -6.91 -6.24 -1.20
C ARG A 279 -7.98 -6.05 -0.13
N VAL A 280 -7.83 -5.04 0.74
CA VAL A 280 -8.85 -4.72 1.74
C VAL A 280 -10.17 -4.30 1.08
N TYR A 281 -10.12 -3.50 0.02
CA TYR A 281 -11.31 -3.16 -0.75
C TYR A 281 -11.95 -4.37 -1.42
N GLY A 282 -11.16 -5.27 -2.01
CA GLY A 282 -11.69 -6.52 -2.57
C GLY A 282 -12.44 -7.36 -1.53
N TRP A 283 -11.93 -7.40 -0.29
CA TRP A 283 -12.63 -8.05 0.82
C TRP A 283 -13.93 -7.32 1.20
N ILE A 284 -13.91 -5.99 1.30
CA ILE A 284 -15.12 -5.16 1.50
C ILE A 284 -16.19 -5.46 0.44
N ALA A 285 -15.80 -5.49 -0.84
CA ALA A 285 -16.69 -5.78 -1.95
C ALA A 285 -17.28 -7.20 -1.84
N THR A 286 -16.45 -8.19 -1.52
CA THR A 286 -16.89 -9.58 -1.29
C THR A 286 -17.94 -9.65 -0.18
N LYS A 287 -17.68 -9.01 0.98
CA LYS A 287 -18.65 -8.97 2.10
C LYS A 287 -19.97 -8.32 1.71
N ARG A 288 -19.95 -7.29 0.87
CA ARG A 288 -21.16 -6.60 0.42
C ARG A 288 -22.03 -7.47 -0.50
N ILE A 289 -21.44 -8.41 -1.21
CA ILE A 289 -22.12 -9.29 -2.17
C ILE A 289 -22.55 -10.59 -1.50
N GLU A 290 -21.63 -11.24 -0.78
CA GLU A 290 -21.78 -12.61 -0.28
C GLU A 290 -21.99 -12.70 1.23
N GLY A 291 -21.72 -11.61 1.95
CA GLY A 291 -21.71 -11.57 3.41
C GLY A 291 -23.06 -11.46 4.09
#